data_AF-A0A0J7LAM4-F1
#
_entry.id   AF-A0A0J7LAM4-F1
#
_cell.length_a   1.000
_cell.length_b   1.000
_cell.length_c   1.000
_cell.angle_alpha   90.00
_cell.angle_beta   90.00
_cell.angle_gamma   90.00
#
_symmetry.space_group_name_H-M   'P 1'
#
loop_
_entity.id
_entity.type
_entity.pdbx_description
1 polymer ?
#
loop_
_entity_poly.entity_id
_entity_poly.type
_entity_poly.pdbx_seq_one_letter_code
_entity_poly.pdbx_strand_id
1 'polypeptide(L)'
;MDSKNYHEDLSHIRSMMERSSRFISLSGLSGVVAGLAALLGAGYVYFVFKREGIDYFEGDRNFFGPALVKELVAVGTVILFTAILSGYIFTANKSKKKGLKIWDATTKRLLATFAVPLITGGVFCLALLFHHLFVWIAPATLIFYGIALVSAERYTLPDIKYLGYCQIVLGLVSLFFLGWGLVFWAIGFGVLHIVYGLIMHKKYK
;
A
#
# COMPACT_ATOMS: atom_id res chain seq x y z
N MET A 1 15.10 -42.84 29.60
CA MET A 1 14.86 -41.70 30.52
C MET A 1 15.00 -40.46 29.67
N ASP A 2 13.89 -39.98 29.12
CA ASP A 2 13.89 -38.86 28.17
C ASP A 2 14.47 -37.62 28.84
N SER A 3 15.61 -37.14 28.31
CA SER A 3 16.17 -35.86 28.68
C SER A 3 15.19 -34.77 28.23
N LYS A 4 14.29 -34.35 29.13
CA LYS A 4 13.40 -33.21 28.90
C LYS A 4 14.24 -32.02 28.45
N ASN A 5 14.15 -31.67 27.17
CA ASN A 5 14.94 -30.62 26.58
C ASN A 5 14.28 -29.27 26.86
N TYR A 6 14.45 -28.79 28.10
CA TYR A 6 13.85 -27.54 28.58
C TYR A 6 14.19 -26.32 27.71
N HIS A 7 15.30 -26.37 26.96
CA HIS A 7 15.65 -25.35 25.98
C HIS A 7 14.71 -25.34 24.77
N GLU A 8 14.30 -26.51 24.27
CA GLU A 8 13.30 -26.61 23.22
C GLU A 8 11.94 -26.13 23.72
N ASP A 9 11.53 -26.52 24.92
CA ASP A 9 10.27 -26.08 25.52
C ASP A 9 10.23 -24.55 25.72
N LEU A 10 11.30 -23.94 26.23
CA LEU A 10 11.41 -22.49 26.38
C LEU A 10 11.42 -21.78 25.02
N SER A 11 12.06 -22.36 24.01
CA SER A 11 12.00 -21.83 22.63
C SER A 11 10.59 -21.92 22.05
N HIS A 12 9.86 -23.01 22.35
CA HIS A 12 8.49 -23.23 21.94
C HIS A 12 7.54 -22.23 22.63
N ILE A 13 7.65 -22.06 23.94
CA ILE A 13 6.88 -21.08 24.73
C ILE A 13 7.18 -19.66 24.25
N ARG A 14 8.44 -19.32 23.99
CA ARG A 14 8.82 -18.01 23.45
C ARG A 14 8.22 -17.79 22.07
N SER A 15 8.25 -18.80 21.20
CA SER A 15 7.62 -18.74 19.87
C SER A 15 6.10 -18.57 19.94
N MET A 16 5.44 -19.23 20.89
CA MET A 16 4.00 -19.08 21.16
C MET A 16 3.67 -17.69 21.73
N MET A 17 4.50 -17.17 22.64
CA MET A 17 4.36 -15.81 23.16
C MET A 17 4.62 -14.74 22.09
N GLU A 18 5.65 -14.87 21.25
CA GLU A 18 5.91 -13.94 20.16
C GLU A 18 4.75 -13.92 19.15
N ARG A 19 4.16 -15.09 18.89
CA ARG A 19 3.01 -15.24 17.99
C ARG A 19 1.70 -14.72 18.58
N SER A 20 1.59 -14.59 19.90
CA SER A 20 0.38 -14.11 20.60
C SER A 20 0.45 -12.66 21.11
N SER A 21 1.64 -12.07 21.28
CA SER A 21 1.80 -10.84 22.08
C SER A 21 2.34 -9.59 21.37
N ARG A 22 2.75 -9.64 20.09
CA ARG A 22 3.31 -8.44 19.43
C ARG A 22 2.77 -8.20 18.04
N PHE A 23 1.65 -7.48 17.99
CA PHE A 23 1.23 -6.78 16.79
C PHE A 23 2.06 -5.50 16.64
N ILE A 24 2.62 -5.28 15.44
CA ILE A 24 3.22 -3.99 15.11
C ILE A 24 2.11 -2.94 15.13
N SER A 25 2.25 -1.95 16.00
CA SER A 25 1.38 -0.79 16.01
C SER A 25 1.79 0.14 14.87
N LEU A 26 1.27 -0.13 13.65
CA LEU A 26 1.42 0.80 12.53
C LEU A 26 0.86 2.18 12.95
N SER A 27 1.52 3.24 12.50
CA SER A 27 1.05 4.60 12.78
C SER A 27 -0.04 4.99 11.80
N GLY A 28 -1.25 5.28 12.28
CA GLY A 28 -2.32 5.81 11.42
C GLY A 28 -1.95 7.09 10.66
N LEU A 29 -1.04 7.91 11.23
CA LEU A 29 -0.53 9.13 10.59
C LEU A 29 0.19 8.85 9.27
N SER A 30 0.86 7.70 9.10
CA SER A 30 1.49 7.39 7.82
C SER A 30 0.46 7.17 6.71
N GLY A 31 -0.70 6.59 7.04
CA GLY A 31 -1.82 6.44 6.10
C GLY A 31 -2.35 7.80 5.64
N VAL A 32 -2.48 8.76 6.55
CA VAL A 32 -2.93 10.13 6.22
C VAL A 32 -1.93 10.83 5.30
N VAL A 33 -0.62 10.74 5.59
CA VAL A 33 0.42 11.36 4.75
C VAL A 33 0.47 10.72 3.36
N ALA A 34 0.41 9.39 3.28
CA ALA A 34 0.35 8.68 2.00
C ALA A 34 -0.87 9.11 1.18
N GLY A 35 -2.04 9.22 1.81
CA GLY A 35 -3.26 9.63 1.13
C GLY A 35 -3.25 11.09 0.66
N LEU A 36 -2.71 12.01 1.46
CA LEU A 36 -2.51 13.40 1.02
C LEU A 36 -1.54 13.49 -0.16
N ALA A 37 -0.44 12.75 -0.12
CA ALA A 37 0.52 12.69 -1.23
C ALA A 37 -0.14 12.14 -2.51
N ALA A 38 -0.98 11.11 -2.40
CA ALA A 38 -1.72 10.55 -3.53
C ALA A 38 -2.74 11.56 -4.11
N LEU A 39 -3.47 12.30 -3.27
CA LEU A 39 -4.41 13.33 -3.75
C LEU A 39 -3.71 14.51 -4.42
N LEU A 40 -2.60 14.99 -3.84
CA LEU A 40 -1.79 16.04 -4.45
C LEU A 40 -1.19 15.57 -5.78
N GLY A 41 -0.70 14.33 -5.83
CA GLY A 41 -0.22 13.71 -7.05
C GLY A 41 -1.29 13.56 -8.12
N ALA A 42 -2.50 13.15 -7.74
CA ALA A 42 -3.63 13.05 -8.66
C ALA A 42 -4.04 14.42 -9.20
N GLY A 43 -4.06 15.45 -8.35
CA GLY A 43 -4.30 16.83 -8.76
C GLY A 43 -3.23 17.35 -9.72
N TYR A 44 -1.95 17.07 -9.45
CA TYR A 44 -0.85 17.42 -10.35
C TYR A 44 -1.01 16.72 -11.71
N VAL A 45 -1.27 15.41 -11.73
CA VAL A 45 -1.47 14.64 -12.96
C VAL A 45 -2.65 15.17 -13.77
N TYR A 46 -3.73 15.60 -13.11
CA TYR A 46 -4.86 16.24 -13.80
C TYR A 46 -4.43 17.52 -14.54
N PHE A 47 -3.60 18.36 -13.92
CA PHE A 47 -3.04 19.54 -14.61
C PHE A 47 -2.07 19.16 -15.73
N VAL A 48 -1.30 18.10 -15.57
CA VAL A 48 -0.43 17.56 -16.63
C VAL A 48 -1.27 17.10 -17.82
N PHE A 49 -2.36 16.37 -17.61
CA PHE A 49 -3.29 15.99 -18.69
C PHE A 49 -3.83 17.21 -19.43
N LYS A 50 -4.29 18.23 -18.70
CA LYS A 50 -4.76 19.48 -19.31
C LYS A 50 -3.66 20.19 -20.12
N ARG A 51 -2.41 20.18 -19.65
CA ARG A 51 -1.25 20.75 -20.36
C ARG A 51 -0.98 20.05 -21.69
N GLU A 52 -1.17 18.73 -21.73
CA GLU A 52 -1.02 17.92 -22.94
C GLU A 52 -2.28 17.89 -23.82
N GLY A 53 -3.29 18.71 -23.50
CA GLY A 53 -4.56 18.76 -24.26
C GLY A 53 -5.46 17.53 -24.08
N ILE A 54 -5.21 16.72 -23.05
CA ILE A 54 -6.02 15.56 -22.69
C ILE A 54 -7.16 16.03 -21.79
N ASP A 55 -8.39 16.00 -22.29
CA ASP A 55 -9.56 16.11 -21.42
C ASP A 55 -9.85 14.75 -20.79
N TYR A 56 -9.59 14.68 -19.49
CA TYR A 56 -9.71 13.45 -18.73
C TYR A 56 -11.14 12.90 -18.67
N PHE A 57 -12.15 13.78 -18.71
CA PHE A 57 -13.55 13.41 -18.51
C PHE A 57 -14.34 13.19 -19.82
N GLU A 58 -13.79 13.59 -20.97
CA GLU A 58 -14.43 13.42 -22.27
C GLU A 58 -14.41 11.96 -22.77
N GLY A 59 -13.58 11.09 -22.17
CA GLY A 59 -13.63 9.64 -22.41
C GLY A 59 -13.07 9.19 -23.75
N ASP A 60 -12.43 10.09 -24.50
CA ASP A 60 -11.79 9.77 -25.77
C ASP A 60 -10.51 8.94 -25.60
N ARG A 61 -10.08 8.31 -26.71
CA ARG A 61 -8.82 7.56 -26.75
C ARG A 61 -7.65 8.53 -26.64
N ASN A 62 -7.17 8.70 -25.40
CA ASN A 62 -6.03 9.55 -25.10
C ASN A 62 -4.72 8.91 -25.60
N PHE A 63 -3.96 9.70 -26.36
CA PHE A 63 -2.62 9.30 -26.77
C PHE A 63 -1.61 9.66 -25.67
N PHE A 64 -1.03 8.63 -25.05
CA PHE A 64 0.00 8.82 -24.03
C PHE A 64 1.39 8.80 -24.69
N GLY A 65 1.93 9.99 -24.98
CA GLY A 65 3.28 10.12 -25.52
C GLY A 65 4.36 9.61 -24.54
N PRO A 66 5.53 9.17 -25.02
CA PRO A 66 6.60 8.63 -24.16
C PRO A 66 7.05 9.59 -23.04
N ALA A 67 7.08 10.90 -23.31
CA ALA A 67 7.42 11.92 -22.33
C ALA A 67 6.39 11.99 -21.19
N LEU A 68 5.10 11.99 -21.53
CA LEU A 68 4.00 11.97 -20.57
C LEU A 68 4.06 10.70 -19.71
N VAL A 69 4.22 9.53 -20.33
CA VAL A 69 4.33 8.26 -19.59
C VAL A 69 5.49 8.30 -18.60
N LYS A 70 6.66 8.82 -19.01
CA LYS A 70 7.82 8.99 -18.13
C LYS A 70 7.53 9.92 -16.95
N GLU A 71 6.83 11.03 -17.19
CA GLU A 71 6.42 11.98 -16.14
C GLU A 71 5.43 11.32 -15.16
N LEU A 72 4.43 10.58 -15.64
CA LEU A 72 3.47 9.86 -14.79
C LEU A 72 4.15 8.79 -13.93
N VAL A 73 5.08 8.02 -14.51
CA VAL A 73 5.87 7.02 -13.79
C VAL A 73 6.74 7.69 -12.72
N ALA A 74 7.34 8.83 -13.02
CA ALA A 74 8.13 9.59 -12.05
C ALA A 74 7.26 10.08 -10.88
N VAL A 75 6.07 10.63 -11.16
CA VAL A 75 5.10 11.05 -10.12
C VAL A 75 4.70 9.87 -9.25
N GLY A 76 4.29 8.75 -9.86
CA GLY A 76 3.91 7.54 -9.12
C GLY A 76 5.04 7.01 -8.24
N THR A 77 6.28 7.05 -8.75
CA THR A 77 7.48 6.66 -8.01
C THR A 77 7.71 7.57 -6.81
N VAL A 78 7.61 8.89 -6.97
CA VAL A 78 7.75 9.86 -5.87
C VAL A 78 6.70 9.59 -4.78
N ILE A 79 5.42 9.42 -5.16
CA ILE A 79 4.34 9.13 -4.20
C ILE A 79 4.62 7.83 -3.44
N LEU A 80 5.05 6.78 -4.13
CA LEU A 80 5.40 5.50 -3.52
C LEU A 80 6.55 5.66 -2.51
N PHE A 81 7.62 6.36 -2.87
CA PHE A 81 8.73 6.63 -1.95
C PHE A 81 8.28 7.44 -0.75
N THR A 82 7.46 8.48 -0.93
CA THR A 82 6.89 9.27 0.18
C THR A 82 6.04 8.40 1.11
N ALA A 83 5.22 7.50 0.57
CA ALA A 83 4.39 6.58 1.35
C ALA A 83 5.25 5.59 2.17
N ILE A 84 6.30 5.01 1.57
CA ILE A 84 7.22 4.08 2.25
C ILE A 84 7.99 4.80 3.36
N LEU A 85 8.57 5.97 3.05
CA LEU A 85 9.36 6.75 4.01
C LEU A 85 8.51 7.20 5.19
N SER A 86 7.31 7.73 4.94
CA SER A 86 6.38 8.12 6.01
C SER A 86 5.97 6.90 6.84
N GLY A 87 5.64 5.77 6.21
CA GLY A 87 5.37 4.50 6.88
C GLY A 87 6.47 4.09 7.85
N TYR A 88 7.72 4.11 7.40
CA TYR A 88 8.88 3.78 8.21
C TYR A 88 9.09 4.78 9.35
N ILE A 89 9.16 6.08 9.06
CA ILE A 89 9.47 7.13 10.04
C ILE A 89 8.43 7.16 11.17
N PHE A 90 7.14 7.18 10.83
CA PHE A 90 6.08 7.26 11.84
C PHE A 90 5.96 5.97 12.66
N THR A 91 6.13 4.81 12.03
CA THR A 91 6.10 3.52 12.74
C THR A 91 7.32 3.36 13.65
N ALA A 92 8.50 3.80 13.19
CA ALA A 92 9.72 3.80 13.98
C ALA A 92 9.60 4.69 15.22
N ASN A 93 9.10 5.93 15.04
CA ASN A 93 8.87 6.87 16.13
C ASN A 93 7.85 6.34 17.14
N LYS A 94 6.74 5.73 16.67
CA LYS A 94 5.74 5.12 17.55
C LYS A 94 6.29 3.93 18.33
N SER A 95 7.09 3.09 17.69
CA SER A 95 7.72 1.91 18.32
C SER A 95 8.76 2.32 19.37
N LYS A 96 9.58 3.34 19.08
CA LYS A 96 10.54 3.91 20.04
C LYS A 96 9.85 4.45 21.29
N LYS A 97 8.73 5.17 21.14
CA LYS A 97 7.92 5.66 22.27
C LYS A 97 7.35 4.54 23.15
N LYS A 98 7.13 3.35 22.58
CA LYS A 98 6.61 2.18 23.30
C LYS A 98 7.70 1.20 23.76
N GLY A 99 8.99 1.53 23.57
CA GLY A 99 10.10 0.65 23.93
C GLY A 99 10.16 -0.66 23.11
N LEU A 100 9.51 -0.71 21.95
CA LEU A 100 9.45 -1.90 21.10
C LEU A 100 10.56 -1.89 20.05
N LYS A 101 11.16 -3.06 19.78
CA LYS A 101 12.08 -3.24 18.65
C LYS A 101 11.28 -3.21 17.35
N ILE A 102 11.72 -2.40 16.39
CA ILE A 102 11.08 -2.28 15.07
C ILE A 102 11.38 -3.51 14.19
N TRP A 103 12.56 -4.11 14.36
CA TRP A 103 13.03 -5.22 13.54
C TRP A 103 13.02 -6.53 14.32
N ASP A 104 11.85 -7.16 14.39
CA ASP A 104 11.68 -8.48 15.00
C ASP A 104 11.21 -9.52 13.97
N ALA A 105 10.98 -10.76 14.42
CA ALA A 105 10.51 -11.85 13.57
C ALA A 105 9.14 -11.55 12.93
N THR A 106 8.27 -10.82 13.64
CA THR A 106 6.94 -10.43 13.16
C THR A 106 7.05 -9.38 12.05
N THR A 107 7.90 -8.36 12.19
CA THR A 107 8.17 -7.38 11.13
C THR A 107 8.71 -8.02 9.87
N LYS A 108 9.65 -8.96 10.00
CA LYS A 108 10.20 -9.68 8.84
C LYS A 108 9.13 -10.50 8.12
N ARG A 109 8.26 -11.20 8.86
CA ARG A 109 7.15 -11.97 8.30
C ARG A 109 6.11 -11.06 7.63
N LEU A 110 5.80 -9.92 8.25
CA LEU A 110 4.92 -8.90 7.67
C LEU A 110 5.48 -8.43 6.33
N LEU A 111 6.73 -7.98 6.30
CA LEU A 111 7.36 -7.42 5.11
C LEU A 111 7.48 -8.47 4.01
N ALA A 112 7.87 -9.71 4.33
CA ALA A 112 7.93 -10.78 3.35
C ALA A 112 6.55 -11.09 2.74
N THR A 113 5.52 -11.20 3.58
CA THR A 113 4.15 -11.50 3.14
C THR A 113 3.55 -10.36 2.32
N PHE A 114 3.81 -9.12 2.71
CA PHE A 114 3.38 -7.93 2.00
C PHE A 114 4.13 -7.73 0.67
N ALA A 115 5.43 -8.01 0.65
CA ALA A 115 6.28 -7.79 -0.51
C ALA A 115 5.95 -8.72 -1.67
N VAL A 116 5.52 -9.97 -1.41
CA VAL A 116 5.23 -10.94 -2.49
C VAL A 116 4.16 -10.39 -3.45
N PRO A 117 2.92 -10.06 -3.04
CA PRO A 117 1.93 -9.52 -3.97
C PRO A 117 2.32 -8.13 -4.54
N LEU A 118 3.01 -7.31 -3.75
CA LEU A 118 3.41 -5.96 -4.18
C LEU A 118 4.47 -6.00 -5.29
N ILE A 119 5.52 -6.82 -5.14
CA ILE A 119 6.57 -6.98 -6.14
C ILE A 119 6.00 -7.65 -7.38
N THR A 120 5.20 -8.70 -7.23
CA THR A 120 4.52 -9.35 -8.36
C THR A 120 3.65 -8.36 -9.13
N GLY A 121 2.84 -7.56 -8.42
CA GLY A 121 2.02 -6.52 -9.03
C GLY A 121 2.83 -5.41 -9.69
N GLY A 122 3.95 -4.99 -9.09
CA GLY A 122 4.87 -4.01 -9.66
C GLY A 122 5.49 -4.49 -10.97
N VAL A 123 6.02 -5.71 -10.98
CA VAL A 123 6.56 -6.35 -12.21
C VAL A 123 5.46 -6.50 -13.27
N PHE A 124 4.26 -6.90 -12.87
CA PHE A 124 3.12 -6.99 -13.77
C PHE A 124 2.77 -5.62 -14.39
N CYS A 125 2.76 -4.54 -13.60
CA CYS A 125 2.53 -3.19 -14.10
C CYS A 125 3.65 -2.71 -15.04
N LEU A 126 4.91 -3.08 -14.78
CA LEU A 126 6.02 -2.80 -15.70
C LEU A 126 5.86 -3.53 -17.03
N ALA A 127 5.39 -4.79 -17.01
CA ALA A 127 5.06 -5.52 -18.24
C ALA A 127 3.91 -4.86 -19.01
N LEU A 128 2.85 -4.40 -18.31
CA LEU A 128 1.77 -3.63 -18.94
C LEU A 128 2.27 -2.33 -19.59
N LEU A 129 3.17 -1.60 -18.92
CA LEU A 129 3.82 -0.41 -19.48
C LEU A 129 4.63 -0.76 -20.74
N PHE A 130 5.40 -1.85 -20.71
CA PHE A 130 6.19 -2.33 -21.84
C PHE A 130 5.32 -2.68 -23.06
N HIS A 131 4.12 -3.23 -22.83
CA HIS A 131 3.15 -3.57 -23.88
C HIS A 131 2.16 -2.44 -24.21
N HIS A 132 2.37 -1.22 -23.70
CA HIS A 132 1.49 -0.06 -23.92
C HIS A 132 0.03 -0.24 -23.41
N LEU A 133 -0.18 -1.12 -22.44
CA LEU A 133 -1.47 -1.44 -21.83
C LEU A 133 -1.77 -0.55 -20.61
N PHE A 134 -1.69 0.77 -20.78
CA PHE A 134 -1.69 1.75 -19.68
C PHE A 134 -2.96 1.78 -18.83
N VAL A 135 -4.11 1.59 -19.46
CA VAL A 135 -5.43 1.62 -18.78
C VAL A 135 -5.58 0.54 -17.72
N TRP A 136 -4.81 -0.54 -17.78
CA TRP A 136 -4.86 -1.64 -16.83
C TRP A 136 -3.99 -1.43 -15.59
N ILE A 137 -3.13 -0.40 -15.57
CA ILE A 137 -2.20 -0.15 -14.46
C ILE A 137 -2.98 0.25 -13.20
N ALA A 138 -4.01 1.09 -13.33
CA ALA A 138 -4.81 1.51 -12.20
C ALA A 138 -5.53 0.35 -11.49
N PRO A 139 -6.32 -0.50 -12.17
CA PRO A 139 -6.92 -1.68 -11.54
C PRO A 139 -5.87 -2.64 -10.99
N ALA A 140 -4.79 -2.91 -11.73
CA ALA A 140 -3.74 -3.82 -11.30
C ALA A 140 -3.09 -3.36 -9.98
N THR A 141 -2.65 -2.11 -9.91
CA THR A 141 -2.01 -1.55 -8.70
C THR A 141 -2.95 -1.61 -7.49
N LEU A 142 -4.24 -1.27 -7.64
CA LEU A 142 -5.24 -1.35 -6.56
C LEU A 142 -5.45 -2.80 -6.08
N ILE A 143 -5.60 -3.75 -7.00
CA ILE A 143 -5.83 -5.16 -6.67
C ILE A 143 -4.61 -5.76 -5.98
N PHE A 144 -3.42 -5.65 -6.57
CA PHE A 144 -2.20 -6.24 -6.00
C PHE A 144 -1.84 -5.61 -4.65
N TYR A 145 -2.01 -4.30 -4.51
CA TYR A 145 -1.84 -3.62 -3.23
C TYR A 145 -2.86 -4.10 -2.19
N GLY A 146 -4.13 -4.22 -2.57
CA GLY A 146 -5.17 -4.73 -1.69
C GLY A 146 -4.92 -6.16 -1.21
N ILE A 147 -4.46 -7.05 -2.11
CA ILE A 147 -4.05 -8.41 -1.76
C ILE A 147 -2.84 -8.39 -0.81
N ALA A 148 -1.86 -7.50 -1.03
CA ALA A 148 -0.73 -7.33 -0.13
C ALA A 148 -1.18 -6.97 1.29
N LEU A 149 -2.14 -6.03 1.43
CA LEU A 149 -2.68 -5.63 2.72
C LEU A 149 -3.43 -6.76 3.44
N VAL A 150 -4.32 -7.47 2.73
CA VAL A 150 -5.05 -8.60 3.31
C VAL A 150 -4.10 -9.72 3.74
N SER A 151 -3.08 -10.01 2.94
CA SER A 151 -2.08 -11.05 3.27
C SER A 151 -1.26 -10.67 4.51
N ALA A 152 -0.94 -9.38 4.67
CA ALA A 152 -0.15 -8.87 5.78
C ALA A 152 -0.93 -8.75 7.11
N GLU A 153 -2.27 -8.87 7.10
CA GLU A 153 -3.13 -8.60 8.26
C GLU A 153 -2.71 -9.36 9.52
N ARG A 154 -2.25 -10.61 9.35
CA ARG A 154 -1.97 -11.54 10.46
C ARG A 154 -0.75 -11.11 11.28
N TYR A 155 0.04 -10.18 10.76
CA TYR A 155 1.28 -9.71 11.35
C TYR A 155 1.20 -8.24 11.79
N THR A 156 0.03 -7.60 11.66
CA THR A 156 -0.23 -6.22 12.09
C THR A 156 -1.64 -6.04 12.65
N LEU A 157 -2.09 -4.80 12.80
CA LEU A 157 -3.42 -4.45 13.26
C LEU A 157 -4.46 -5.05 12.30
N PRO A 158 -5.36 -5.93 12.79
CA PRO A 158 -6.28 -6.68 11.93
C PRO A 158 -7.19 -5.80 11.07
N ASP A 159 -7.41 -4.55 11.47
CA ASP A 159 -8.25 -3.60 10.72
C ASP A 159 -7.68 -3.25 9.33
N ILE A 160 -6.38 -3.49 9.08
CA ILE A 160 -5.75 -3.22 7.77
C ILE A 160 -6.42 -3.97 6.62
N LYS A 161 -7.03 -5.12 6.91
CA LYS A 161 -7.72 -5.95 5.92
C LYS A 161 -8.94 -5.26 5.33
N TYR A 162 -9.62 -4.40 6.08
CA TYR A 162 -10.76 -3.66 5.57
C TYR A 162 -10.32 -2.65 4.51
N LEU A 163 -9.18 -1.97 4.71
CA LEU A 163 -8.57 -1.18 3.65
C LEU A 163 -8.20 -2.06 2.46
N GLY A 164 -7.58 -3.22 2.70
CA GLY A 164 -7.25 -4.19 1.66
C GLY A 164 -8.44 -4.62 0.80
N TYR A 165 -9.56 -5.01 1.43
CA TYR A 165 -10.79 -5.37 0.73
C TYR A 165 -11.38 -4.20 -0.06
N CYS A 166 -11.40 -2.99 0.51
CA CYS A 166 -11.84 -1.82 -0.23
C CYS A 166 -10.98 -1.57 -1.48
N GLN A 167 -9.65 -1.73 -1.40
CA GLN A 167 -8.76 -1.60 -2.57
C GLN A 167 -9.01 -2.69 -3.61
N ILE A 168 -9.21 -3.94 -3.19
CA ILE A 168 -9.54 -5.05 -4.10
C ILE A 168 -10.85 -4.76 -4.82
N VAL A 169 -11.91 -4.43 -4.09
CA VAL A 169 -13.22 -4.13 -4.68
C VAL A 169 -13.14 -2.93 -5.62
N LEU A 170 -12.48 -1.86 -5.19
CA LEU A 170 -12.30 -0.66 -6.03
C LEU A 170 -11.51 -0.97 -7.30
N GLY A 171 -10.44 -1.76 -7.18
CA GLY A 171 -9.64 -2.25 -8.30
C GLY A 171 -10.44 -3.12 -9.27
N LEU A 172 -11.24 -4.06 -8.75
CA LEU A 172 -12.13 -4.90 -9.56
C LEU A 172 -13.19 -4.07 -10.28
N VAL A 173 -13.80 -3.09 -9.61
CA VAL A 173 -14.75 -2.16 -10.24
C VAL A 173 -14.06 -1.37 -11.35
N SER A 174 -12.85 -0.88 -11.12
CA SER A 174 -12.11 -0.09 -12.11
C SER A 174 -11.76 -0.86 -13.40
N LEU A 175 -11.77 -2.20 -13.38
CA LEU A 175 -11.63 -3.01 -14.60
C LEU A 175 -12.76 -2.76 -15.62
N PHE A 176 -13.95 -2.40 -15.14
CA PHE A 176 -15.13 -2.13 -15.97
C PHE A 176 -15.24 -0.66 -16.41
N PHE A 177 -14.40 0.22 -15.85
CA PHE A 177 -14.39 1.65 -16.11
C PHE A 177 -12.98 2.11 -16.51
N LEU A 178 -12.45 1.51 -17.58
CA LEU A 178 -11.13 1.86 -18.10
C LEU A 178 -11.09 3.34 -18.51
N GLY A 179 -9.95 4.00 -18.29
CA GLY A 179 -9.76 5.45 -18.46
C GLY A 179 -9.96 6.24 -17.17
N TRP A 180 -10.79 5.76 -16.24
CA TRP A 180 -11.07 6.42 -14.96
C TRP A 180 -10.00 6.15 -13.87
N GLY A 181 -8.82 5.67 -14.26
CA GLY A 181 -7.75 5.25 -13.36
C GLY A 181 -7.29 6.32 -12.35
N LEU A 182 -7.23 7.60 -12.75
CA LEU A 182 -6.84 8.70 -11.87
C LEU A 182 -7.84 8.89 -10.72
N VAL A 183 -9.14 8.80 -11.01
CA VAL A 183 -10.22 8.90 -10.01
C VAL A 183 -10.16 7.70 -9.07
N PHE A 184 -10.00 6.49 -9.59
CA PHE A 184 -9.87 5.29 -8.77
C PHE A 184 -8.62 5.33 -7.88
N TRP A 185 -7.50 5.86 -8.35
CA TRP A 185 -6.33 6.10 -7.52
C TRP A 185 -6.55 7.18 -6.46
N ALA A 186 -7.20 8.29 -6.80
CA ALA A 186 -7.52 9.33 -5.83
C ALA A 186 -8.43 8.81 -4.71
N ILE A 187 -9.42 7.97 -5.03
CA ILE A 187 -10.28 7.33 -4.04
C ILE A 187 -9.46 6.30 -3.24
N GLY A 188 -8.79 5.38 -3.93
CA GLY A 188 -8.08 4.25 -3.33
C GLY A 188 -6.86 4.69 -2.53
N PHE A 189 -5.83 5.19 -3.20
CA PHE A 189 -4.59 5.61 -2.57
C PHE A 189 -4.71 6.92 -1.80
N GLY A 190 -5.70 7.77 -2.11
CA GLY A 190 -5.97 9.02 -1.42
C GLY A 190 -6.98 8.88 -0.29
N VAL A 191 -8.27 8.97 -0.62
CA VAL A 191 -9.38 9.09 0.35
C VAL A 191 -9.41 7.92 1.32
N LEU A 192 -9.38 6.67 0.83
CA LEU A 192 -9.45 5.49 1.70
C LEU A 192 -8.27 5.42 2.68
N HIS A 193 -7.07 5.82 2.24
CA HIS A 193 -5.89 5.85 3.12
C HIS A 193 -5.97 6.92 4.19
N ILE A 194 -6.53 8.10 3.87
CA ILE A 194 -6.78 9.16 4.86
C ILE A 194 -7.80 8.67 5.88
N VAL A 195 -8.95 8.15 5.43
CA VAL A 195 -10.02 7.65 6.30
C VAL A 195 -9.50 6.54 7.21
N TYR A 196 -8.84 5.53 6.63
CA TYR A 196 -8.21 4.46 7.40
C TYR A 196 -7.18 5.01 8.40
N GLY A 197 -6.28 5.88 7.96
CA GLY A 197 -5.25 6.49 8.80
C GLY A 197 -5.83 7.24 10.00
N LEU A 198 -6.91 8.01 9.81
CA LEU A 198 -7.62 8.71 10.88
C LEU A 198 -8.30 7.76 11.86
N ILE A 199 -8.99 6.73 11.37
CA ILE A 199 -9.62 5.69 12.20
C ILE A 199 -8.56 5.00 13.06
N MET A 200 -7.45 4.60 12.47
CA MET A 200 -6.35 3.94 13.16
C MET A 200 -5.65 4.86 14.16
N HIS A 201 -5.49 6.15 13.81
CA HIS A 201 -4.93 7.13 14.74
C HIS A 201 -5.82 7.31 15.96
N LYS A 202 -7.15 7.35 15.80
CA LYS A 202 -8.09 7.49 16.92
C LYS A 202 -8.20 6.22 17.76
N LYS A 203 -8.27 5.05 17.13
CA LYS A 203 -8.49 3.76 17.80
C LYS A 203 -7.25 3.25 18.56
N TYR A 204 -6.04 3.58 18.08
CA TYR A 204 -4.77 3.05 18.61
C TYR A 204 -3.81 4.15 19.09
N LYS A 205 -4.35 5.28 19.53
CA LYS A 205 -3.60 6.34 20.21
C LYS A 205 -3.17 5.87 21.59
#